data_AF-A0A939VBH1-F1
#
_entry.id   AF-A0A939VBH1-F1
#
_cell.length_a   1.000
_cell.length_b   1.000
_cell.length_c   1.000
_cell.angle_alpha   90.00
_cell.angle_beta   90.00
_cell.angle_gamma   90.00
#
_symmetry.space_group_name_H-M   'P 1'
#
loop_
_entity.id
_entity.type
_entity.pdbx_description
1 polymer ?
#
loop_
_entity_poly.entity_id
_entity_poly.type
_entity_poly.pdbx_seq_one_letter_code
_entity_poly.pdbx_strand_id
1 'polypeptide(L)' 'MITFSIVTITYNAEGVLAPTLDSVLSQDYLDVEHIIVDGASHDGTMRMVRDYVSRS' A
#
# COMPACT_ATOMS: atom_id res chain seq x y z
N MET A 1 5.72 -15.56 16.14
CA MET A 1 5.18 -15.76 14.79
C MET A 1 6.12 -15.08 13.79
N ILE A 2 5.99 -15.37 12.50
CA ILE A 2 6.90 -14.84 11.47
C ILE A 2 6.27 -13.57 10.90
N THR A 3 6.99 -12.46 10.89
CA THR A 3 6.51 -11.25 10.20
C THR A 3 6.76 -11.38 8.70
N PHE A 4 5.74 -11.10 7.88
CA PHE A 4 5.90 -10.93 6.44
C PHE A 4 5.95 -9.45 6.08
N SER A 5 7.07 -9.01 5.50
CA SER A 5 7.16 -7.67 4.93
C SER A 5 6.75 -7.70 3.46
N ILE A 6 5.67 -6.99 3.12
CA ILE A 6 5.22 -6.77 1.75
C ILE A 6 5.72 -5.39 1.32
N VAL A 7 6.54 -5.34 0.28
CA VAL A 7 7.10 -4.08 -0.24
C VAL A 7 6.43 -3.75 -1.57
N THR A 8 5.67 -2.65 -1.59
CA THR A 8 5.00 -2.14 -2.79
C THR A 8 5.73 -0.89 -3.28
N ILE A 9 6.42 -0.98 -4.42
CA ILE A 9 7.06 0.16 -5.08
C ILE A 9 6.08 0.73 -6.12
N THR A 10 5.85 2.03 -6.10
CA THR A 10 4.85 2.68 -6.95
C THR A 10 5.33 4.03 -7.49
N TYR A 11 4.83 4.41 -8.67
CA TYR A 11 5.07 5.71 -9.32
C TYR A 11 3.94 6.02 -10.29
N ASN A 12 3.29 7.18 -10.12
CA ASN A 12 2.14 7.63 -10.90
C ASN A 12 1.08 6.54 -11.14
N ALA A 13 0.65 5.91 -10.05
CA ALA A 13 -0.23 4.75 -10.05
C ALA A 13 -1.68 5.10 -9.66
N GLU A 14 -2.14 6.34 -9.87
CA GLU A 14 -3.48 6.74 -9.40
C GLU A 14 -4.60 5.82 -9.93
N GLY A 15 -4.48 5.35 -11.17
CA GLY A 15 -5.48 4.47 -11.78
C GLY A 15 -5.43 2.99 -11.39
N VAL A 16 -4.37 2.55 -10.69
CA VAL A 16 -4.09 1.10 -10.53
C VAL A 16 -3.67 0.69 -9.12
N LEU A 17 -3.37 1.62 -8.22
CA LEU A 17 -2.84 1.29 -6.89
C LEU A 17 -3.90 0.72 -5.94
N ALA A 18 -5.16 1.15 -6.05
CA ALA A 18 -6.21 0.82 -5.09
C ALA A 18 -6.45 -0.71 -4.91
N PRO A 19 -6.57 -1.53 -5.96
CA PRO A 19 -6.76 -2.98 -5.80
C PRO A 19 -5.63 -3.66 -5.02
N THR A 20 -4.39 -3.20 -5.19
CA THR A 20 -3.23 -3.74 -4.46
C THR A 20 -3.31 -3.41 -2.97
N LEU A 21 -3.63 -2.14 -2.64
CA LEU A 21 -3.78 -1.70 -1.25
C LEU A 21 -4.91 -2.45 -0.54
N ASP A 22 -6.07 -2.57 -1.19
CA ASP A 22 -7.22 -3.27 -0.62
C ASP A 22 -6.93 -4.78 -0.45
N SER A 23 -6.18 -5.40 -1.37
CA SER A 23 -5.75 -6.80 -1.25
C SER A 23 -4.85 -7.03 -0.04
N VAL A 24 -3.93 -6.10 0.27
CA VAL A 24 -3.07 -6.23 1.46
C VAL A 24 -3.85 -5.92 2.74
N LEU A 25 -4.79 -4.95 2.70
CA LEU A 25 -5.65 -4.64 3.85
C LEU A 25 -6.53 -5.82 4.26
N SER A 26 -6.98 -6.62 3.29
CA SER A 26 -7.92 -7.72 3.52
C SER A 26 -7.25 -9.04 3.94
N GLN A 27 -5.95 -9.05 4.22
CA GLN A 27 -5.27 -10.27 4.66
C GLN A 27 -5.77 -10.71 6.04
N ASP A 28 -5.90 -12.02 6.25
CA ASP A 28 -6.29 -12.63 7.52
C ASP A 28 -5.09 -12.99 8.40
N TYR A 29 -3.87 -12.94 7.84
CA TYR A 29 -2.62 -13.08 8.58
C TYR A 29 -2.27 -11.79 9.31
N LEU A 30 -2.07 -11.87 10.63
CA LEU A 30 -1.94 -10.68 11.50
C LEU A 30 -0.56 -10.01 11.47
N ASP A 31 0.51 -10.78 11.26
CA ASP A 31 1.88 -10.26 11.36
C ASP A 31 2.41 -9.78 9.99
N VAL A 32 1.73 -8.80 9.39
CA VAL A 32 2.11 -8.17 8.12
C VAL A 32 2.65 -6.75 8.34
N GLU A 33 3.82 -6.48 7.76
CA GLU A 33 4.37 -5.13 7.62
C GLU A 33 4.23 -4.71 6.15
N HIS A 34 3.45 -3.67 5.86
CA HIS A 34 3.31 -3.16 4.49
C HIS A 34 4.14 -1.90 4.30
N ILE A 35 5.23 -2.01 3.53
CA ILE A 35 6.12 -0.90 3.20
C ILE A 35 5.75 -0.40 1.81
N ILE A 36 5.32 0.86 1.72
CA ILE A 36 5.00 1.51 0.45
C ILE A 36 6.11 2.51 0.12
N VAL A 37 6.74 2.33 -1.04
CA VAL A 37 7.81 3.21 -1.52
C VAL A 37 7.34 3.93 -2.78
N ASP A 38 7.14 5.23 -2.66
CA ASP A 38 6.72 6.08 -3.78
C ASP A 38 7.92 6.71 -4.50
N GLY A 39 7.93 6.63 -5.82
CA GLY A 39 8.98 7.16 -6.70
C GLY A 39 8.87 8.67 -6.97
N ALA A 40 8.35 9.45 -6.03
CA ALA A 40 7.99 10.86 -6.20
C ALA A 40 6.88 11.06 -7.26
N SER A 41 5.75 10.39 -7.05
CA SER A 41 4.56 10.55 -7.89
C SER A 41 4.03 11.99 -7.88
N HIS A 42 3.50 12.42 -9.02
CA HIS A 42 2.91 13.75 -9.21
C HIS A 42 1.39 13.70 -9.41
N ASP A 43 0.79 12.50 -9.34
CA ASP A 43 -0.64 12.26 -9.44
C ASP A 43 -1.26 11.97 -8.05
N GLY A 44 -2.50 11.46 -8.03
CA GLY A 44 -3.20 11.12 -6.80
C GLY A 44 -2.66 9.91 -6.01
N THR A 45 -1.54 9.30 -6.42
CA THR A 45 -0.95 8.12 -5.75
C THR A 45 -0.78 8.31 -4.24
N MET A 46 -0.09 9.39 -3.84
CA MET A 46 0.18 9.63 -2.41
C MET A 46 -1.06 10.00 -1.60
N ARG A 47 -2.13 10.49 -2.23
CA ARG A 47 -3.41 10.69 -1.57
C ARG A 47 -4.03 9.34 -1.19
N MET A 48 -4.08 8.39 -2.12
CA MET A 48 -4.57 7.04 -1.84
C MET A 48 -3.74 6.29 -0.80
N VAL A 49 -2.41 6.44 -0.83
CA VAL A 49 -1.54 5.85 0.20
C VAL A 49 -1.88 6.39 1.59
N ARG A 50 -2.10 7.71 1.72
CA ARG A 50 -2.51 8.30 3.00
C ARG A 50 -3.88 7.80 3.48
N ASP A 51 -4.84 7.66 2.57
CA ASP A 51 -6.17 7.13 2.87
C ASP A 51 -6.13 5.63 3.24
N TYR A 52 -5.16 4.88 2.72
CA TYR A 52 -4.92 3.49 3.11
C TYR A 52 -4.30 3.39 4.51
N VAL A 53 -3.28 4.19 4.80
CA VAL A 53 -2.59 4.19 6.11
C VAL A 53 -3.54 4.57 7.25
N SER A 54 -4.53 5.45 7.02
CA SER A 54 -5.52 5.80 8.06
C SER A 54 -6.54 4.71 8.37
N ARG A 55 -6.66 3.70 7.50
CA ARG A 55 -7.56 2.53 7.66
C ARG A 55 -6.84 1.30 8.20
N SER A 56 -5.50 1.33 8.24
CA SER A 56 -4.63 0.20 8.60
C SER A 56 -4.24 0.21 10.08
#